data_AF-A0A0D2RK03-F1
#
_entry.id   AF-A0A0D2RK03-F1
#
_cell.length_a   1.000
_cell.length_b   1.000
_cell.length_c   1.000
_cell.angle_alpha   90.00
_cell.angle_beta   90.00
_cell.angle_gamma   90.00
#
_symmetry.space_group_name_H-M   'P 1'
#
loop_
_entity.id
_entity.type
_entity.pdbx_description
1 polymer ?
#
loop_
_entity_poly.entity_id
_entity_poly.type
_entity_poly.pdbx_seq_one_letter_code
_entity_poly.pdbx_strand_id
1 'polypeptide(L)'
;MKSICGLVVLFFVMLPHAAAYDPLDPTGNITIKWDVVSWTADGYVASVTMSNFQMYRSIVSPGWTLGWQWAKKEVIWSMVGAQTTEQGDCSKFKGNVPHCCLRKPVVVDLLPGVPYNQQFSNCCKAGVVSAWGQDPSSSVSAFQVSVGVAGTSNKTVKLPMNFTLLGPGLGYTCGPAKVVPSTVYLTADHRRKTQALMTWNVTCTYSQFLAAKNPKCCVSFSSFYNQSITPCPKCACGCQNKNNCVVSDSKQAHKKGINTPRKDNVPLLQCTHHMCPIRVHWHVKLNYKDYWRVKIAVTNFNYRMNYTQWTLVAQHPNLNAITQVFSFDYKPLVPYEAISEFLRNHSSL
;
A
#
# COMPACT_ATOMS: atom_id res chain seq x y z
N MET A 1 -24.60 44.98 44.86
CA MET A 1 -25.33 43.70 44.76
C MET A 1 -25.10 43.14 43.36
N LYS A 2 -24.40 41.99 43.29
CA LYS A 2 -24.22 41.05 42.15
C LYS A 2 -23.45 41.53 40.91
N SER A 3 -22.15 41.24 40.95
CA SER A 3 -21.25 41.08 39.80
C SER A 3 -21.60 39.78 39.06
N ILE A 4 -21.86 39.84 37.75
CA ILE A 4 -22.09 38.67 36.90
C ILE A 4 -20.75 38.31 36.27
N CYS A 5 -20.08 37.32 36.85
CA CYS A 5 -18.85 36.75 36.33
C CYS A 5 -19.22 35.76 35.20
N GLY A 6 -18.89 36.10 33.97
CA GLY A 6 -19.09 35.23 32.80
C GLY A 6 -18.12 34.06 32.83
N LEU A 7 -18.65 32.84 32.94
CA LEU A 7 -17.88 31.61 32.82
C LEU A 7 -17.87 31.18 31.34
N VAL A 8 -16.85 31.59 30.58
CA VAL A 8 -16.60 31.06 29.23
C VAL A 8 -15.88 29.72 29.40
N VAL A 9 -16.62 28.62 29.31
CA VAL A 9 -16.04 27.27 29.25
C VAL A 9 -15.48 27.06 27.84
N LEU A 10 -14.17 27.24 27.71
CA LEU A 10 -13.46 26.91 26.48
C LEU A 10 -13.25 25.39 26.41
N PHE A 11 -14.13 24.70 25.69
CA PHE A 11 -13.92 23.28 25.34
C PHE A 11 -12.73 23.19 24.35
N PHE A 12 -11.53 22.97 24.87
CA PHE A 12 -10.41 22.48 24.07
C PHE A 12 -10.74 21.04 23.66
N VAL A 13 -11.34 20.89 22.48
CA VAL A 13 -11.41 19.60 21.79
C VAL A 13 -9.97 19.27 21.42
N MET A 14 -9.34 18.42 22.24
CA MET A 14 -8.10 17.73 21.89
C MET A 14 -8.44 16.87 20.67
N LEU A 15 -8.25 17.41 19.47
CA LEU A 15 -8.27 16.64 18.24
C LEU A 15 -7.17 15.58 18.38
N PRO A 16 -7.48 14.28 18.52
CA PRO A 16 -6.45 13.28 18.37
C PRO A 16 -5.89 13.45 16.97
N HIS A 17 -4.56 13.32 16.83
CA HIS A 17 -3.94 13.14 15.53
C HIS A 17 -4.52 11.84 14.96
N ALA A 18 -5.64 11.93 14.26
CA ALA A 18 -6.23 10.83 13.54
C ALA A 18 -5.30 10.53 12.37
N ALA A 19 -4.27 9.72 12.63
CA ALA A 19 -3.70 8.90 11.57
C ALA A 19 -4.89 8.13 11.01
N ALA A 20 -5.36 8.54 9.83
CA ALA A 20 -6.52 7.94 9.22
C ALA A 20 -6.14 6.55 8.73
N TYR A 21 -6.36 5.54 9.59
CA TYR A 21 -6.24 4.12 9.25
C TYR A 21 -7.40 3.70 8.32
N ASP A 22 -7.22 2.59 7.62
CA ASP A 22 -8.28 2.00 6.80
C ASP A 22 -9.35 1.39 7.71
N PRO A 23 -10.61 1.89 7.74
CA PRO A 23 -11.62 1.41 8.68
C PRO A 23 -11.97 -0.08 8.52
N LEU A 24 -11.75 -0.61 7.30
CA LEU A 24 -12.02 -2.02 6.98
C LEU A 24 -10.81 -2.93 7.22
N ASP A 25 -9.64 -2.36 7.50
CA ASP A 25 -8.40 -3.08 7.81
C ASP A 25 -7.54 -2.28 8.80
N PRO A 26 -7.99 -2.12 10.06
CA PRO A 26 -7.38 -1.18 11.00
C PRO A 26 -5.98 -1.61 11.44
N THR A 27 -5.66 -2.90 11.37
CA THR A 27 -4.32 -3.44 11.66
C THR A 27 -3.44 -3.55 10.41
N GLY A 28 -4.03 -3.42 9.22
CA GLY A 28 -3.36 -3.46 7.94
C GLY A 28 -2.30 -2.38 7.78
N ASN A 29 -1.06 -2.80 7.57
CA ASN A 29 0.07 -1.90 7.34
C ASN A 29 1.10 -2.53 6.40
N ILE A 30 2.01 -1.69 5.92
CA ILE A 30 3.24 -2.14 5.28
C ILE A 30 4.38 -1.88 6.25
N THR A 31 5.14 -2.91 6.58
CA THR A 31 6.33 -2.79 7.42
C THR A 31 7.57 -2.94 6.56
N ILE A 32 8.46 -1.95 6.65
CA ILE A 32 9.80 -2.00 6.07
C ILE A 32 10.75 -2.32 7.21
N LYS A 33 11.29 -3.53 7.19
CA LYS A 33 12.29 -4.02 8.13
C LYS A 33 13.67 -3.86 7.53
N TRP A 34 14.58 -3.30 8.31
CA TRP A 34 15.96 -3.07 7.92
C TRP A 34 16.88 -3.83 8.86
N ASP A 35 17.55 -4.84 8.32
CA ASP A 35 18.42 -5.74 9.06
C ASP A 35 19.88 -5.52 8.64
N VAL A 36 20.69 -4.98 9.54
CA VAL A 36 22.14 -4.85 9.33
C VAL A 36 22.79 -6.23 9.49
N VAL A 37 23.33 -6.77 8.41
CA VAL A 37 23.86 -8.14 8.38
C VAL A 37 25.37 -8.19 8.61
N SER A 38 26.10 -7.14 8.22
CA SER A 38 27.55 -7.04 8.42
C SER A 38 28.01 -5.59 8.43
N TRP A 39 29.11 -5.31 9.13
CA TRP A 39 29.83 -4.04 9.04
C TRP A 39 30.77 -4.03 7.84
N THR A 40 31.02 -2.86 7.28
CA THR A 40 32.08 -2.61 6.29
C THR A 40 33.11 -1.65 6.87
N ALA A 41 34.15 -1.32 6.09
CA ALA A 41 35.19 -0.39 6.53
C ALA A 41 34.65 1.02 6.87
N ASP A 42 33.62 1.47 6.15
CA ASP A 42 33.05 2.81 6.26
C ASP A 42 31.53 2.82 6.46
N GLY A 43 30.91 1.69 6.77
CA GLY A 43 29.46 1.58 6.97
C GLY A 43 28.99 0.17 7.21
N TYR A 44 27.97 -0.28 6.47
CA TYR A 44 27.35 -1.59 6.69
C TYR A 44 26.63 -2.13 5.45
N VAL A 45 26.39 -3.44 5.44
CA VAL A 45 25.47 -4.10 4.52
C VAL A 45 24.18 -4.42 5.25
N ALA A 46 23.06 -4.15 4.61
CA ALA A 46 21.74 -4.43 5.17
C ALA A 46 20.81 -5.12 4.18
N SER A 47 19.97 -6.00 4.71
CA SER A 47 18.80 -6.55 4.03
C SER A 47 17.58 -5.69 4.38
N VAL A 48 16.89 -5.20 3.35
CA VAL A 48 15.67 -4.40 3.50
C VAL A 48 14.50 -5.23 2.99
N THR A 49 13.55 -5.51 3.87
CA THR A 49 12.37 -6.33 3.58
C THR A 49 11.12 -5.49 3.76
N MET A 50 10.32 -5.37 2.71
CA MET A 50 8.98 -4.79 2.73
C MET A 50 7.95 -5.92 2.83
N SER A 51 7.18 -5.93 3.90
CA SER A 51 6.08 -6.87 4.11
C SER A 51 4.76 -6.12 4.10
N ASN A 52 3.86 -6.54 3.21
CA ASN A 52 2.50 -6.02 3.15
C ASN A 52 1.58 -6.90 4.00
N PHE A 53 1.17 -6.39 5.16
CA PHE A 53 0.24 -7.06 6.09
C PHE A 53 -1.22 -6.65 5.87
N GLN A 54 -1.52 -5.91 4.80
CA GLN A 54 -2.89 -5.54 4.47
C GLN A 54 -3.67 -6.75 3.95
N MET A 55 -4.97 -6.81 4.24
CA MET A 55 -5.78 -7.98 3.91
C MET A 55 -6.26 -8.02 2.47
N TYR A 56 -6.46 -6.87 1.84
CA TYR A 56 -7.03 -6.79 0.48
C TYR A 56 -6.41 -5.71 -0.41
N ARG A 57 -5.43 -4.95 0.10
CA ARG A 57 -4.78 -3.87 -0.64
C ARG A 57 -3.40 -4.31 -1.13
N SER A 58 -3.32 -4.59 -2.42
CA SER A 58 -2.07 -4.93 -3.10
C SER A 58 -1.42 -3.69 -3.70
N ILE A 59 -0.09 -3.65 -3.71
CA ILE A 59 0.68 -2.72 -4.53
C ILE A 59 0.76 -3.31 -5.94
N VAL A 60 0.01 -2.73 -6.86
CA VAL A 60 -0.03 -3.17 -8.27
C VAL A 60 1.00 -2.41 -9.10
N SER A 61 1.20 -2.82 -10.36
CA SER A 61 2.05 -2.11 -11.33
C SER A 61 1.69 -0.61 -11.41
N PRO A 62 2.66 0.32 -11.43
CA PRO A 62 4.10 0.13 -11.68
C PRO A 62 4.94 -0.27 -10.45
N GLY A 63 4.29 -0.66 -9.35
CA GLY A 63 4.95 -1.15 -8.15
C GLY A 63 5.20 -0.08 -7.11
N TRP A 64 5.93 -0.46 -6.06
CA TRP A 64 6.31 0.45 -5.00
C TRP A 64 7.51 1.32 -5.41
N THR A 65 7.52 2.55 -4.87
CA THR A 65 8.67 3.43 -4.85
C THR A 65 8.95 3.80 -3.40
N LEU A 66 10.15 3.47 -2.92
CA LEU A 66 10.56 3.69 -1.54
C LEU A 66 11.63 4.79 -1.49
N GLY A 67 11.37 5.84 -0.72
CA GLY A 67 12.34 6.90 -0.45
C GLY A 67 12.62 7.02 1.04
N TRP A 68 13.79 7.58 1.37
CA TRP A 68 14.13 7.97 2.73
C TRP A 68 15.16 9.10 2.69
N GLN A 69 15.49 9.66 3.85
CA GLN A 69 16.52 10.67 4.00
C GLN A 69 17.62 10.18 4.93
N TRP A 70 18.87 10.25 4.47
CA TRP A 70 20.03 9.97 5.29
C TRP A 70 20.19 11.00 6.42
N ALA A 71 20.52 10.52 7.62
CA ALA A 71 20.68 11.37 8.79
C ALA A 71 21.90 12.30 8.66
N LYS A 72 22.99 11.79 8.07
CA LYS A 72 24.25 12.50 7.86
C LYS A 72 24.53 12.63 6.36
N LYS A 73 25.66 12.08 5.90
CA LYS A 73 26.20 12.14 4.53
C LYS A 73 26.45 10.72 3.99
N GLU A 74 25.64 9.77 4.45
CA GLU A 74 25.69 8.38 4.00
C GLU A 74 25.45 8.30 2.48
N VAL A 75 26.05 7.29 1.86
CA VAL A 75 25.92 7.00 0.42
C VAL A 75 25.58 5.52 0.23
N ILE A 76 25.08 5.16 -0.94
CA ILE A 76 24.84 3.78 -1.31
C ILE A 76 25.98 3.31 -2.20
N TRP A 77 26.79 2.37 -1.71
CA TRP A 77 27.86 1.76 -2.48
C TRP A 77 27.33 0.82 -3.57
N SER A 78 26.37 -0.03 -3.22
CA SER A 78 25.77 -0.99 -4.16
C SER A 78 24.40 -1.46 -3.68
N MET A 79 23.61 -2.01 -4.61
CA MET A 79 22.30 -2.62 -4.34
C MET A 79 22.13 -3.91 -5.13
N VAL A 80 21.38 -4.86 -4.56
CA VAL A 80 20.99 -6.13 -5.20
C VAL A 80 19.50 -6.36 -4.98
N GLY A 81 18.77 -6.72 -6.02
CA GLY A 81 17.31 -6.90 -6.00
C GLY A 81 16.50 -5.62 -6.20
N ALA A 82 17.11 -4.44 -6.05
CA ALA A 82 16.48 -3.14 -6.30
C ALA A 82 17.54 -2.14 -6.79
N GLN A 83 17.10 -0.98 -7.29
CA GLN A 83 18.00 0.08 -7.75
C GLN A 83 17.45 1.46 -7.42
N THR A 84 18.35 2.43 -7.22
CA THR A 84 17.96 3.84 -7.16
C THR A 84 17.55 4.37 -8.53
N THR A 85 16.61 5.31 -8.56
CA THR A 85 16.18 5.96 -9.81
C THR A 85 17.21 6.97 -10.32
N GLU A 86 18.02 7.52 -9.43
CA GLU A 86 19.04 8.53 -9.74
C GLU A 86 20.31 8.26 -8.92
N GLN A 87 21.47 8.60 -9.49
CA GLN A 87 22.76 8.50 -8.80
C GLN A 87 23.09 9.78 -8.00
N GLY A 88 22.77 10.95 -8.54
CA GLY A 88 23.14 12.25 -7.96
C GLY A 88 24.61 12.64 -8.17
N ASP A 89 25.04 13.70 -7.51
CA ASP A 89 26.42 14.19 -7.59
C ASP A 89 27.36 13.41 -6.66
N CYS A 90 28.13 12.48 -7.25
CA CYS A 90 29.15 11.69 -6.57
C CYS A 90 30.58 12.20 -6.78
N SER A 91 30.78 13.43 -7.28
CA SER A 91 32.11 13.99 -7.64
C SER A 91 33.15 13.99 -6.52
N LYS A 92 32.72 13.89 -5.25
CA LYS A 92 33.60 13.81 -4.07
C LYS A 92 34.40 12.50 -4.01
N PHE A 93 33.95 11.44 -4.67
CA PHE A 93 34.59 10.13 -4.64
C PHE A 93 35.52 9.97 -5.85
N LYS A 94 36.83 10.08 -5.60
CA LYS A 94 37.89 9.96 -6.62
C LYS A 94 38.38 8.51 -6.70
N GLY A 95 37.60 7.62 -7.33
CA GLY A 95 37.92 6.20 -7.45
C GLY A 95 36.67 5.36 -7.64
N ASN A 96 36.34 4.54 -6.66
CA ASN A 96 35.05 3.83 -6.65
C ASN A 96 33.93 4.86 -6.47
N VAL A 97 33.06 4.96 -7.46
CA VAL A 97 31.91 5.85 -7.43
C VAL A 97 30.73 5.10 -6.82
N PRO A 98 30.08 5.64 -5.77
CA PRO A 98 28.90 5.00 -5.18
C PRO A 98 27.75 4.88 -6.20
N HIS A 99 26.91 3.85 -6.02
CA HIS A 99 25.66 3.68 -6.75
C HIS A 99 24.71 4.88 -6.60
N CYS A 100 24.69 5.52 -5.42
CA CYS A 100 23.92 6.75 -5.20
C CYS A 100 24.52 7.62 -4.09
N CYS A 101 24.65 8.92 -4.36
CA CYS A 101 25.14 9.94 -3.42
C CYS A 101 24.07 10.96 -3.00
N LEU A 102 22.82 10.77 -3.44
CA LEU A 102 21.72 11.62 -3.02
C LEU A 102 21.45 11.44 -1.52
N ARG A 103 21.23 12.57 -0.83
CA ARG A 103 20.80 12.54 0.58
C ARG A 103 19.40 11.96 0.76
N LYS A 104 18.57 12.06 -0.29
CA LYS A 104 17.20 11.53 -0.34
C LYS A 104 17.07 10.54 -1.50
N PRO A 105 17.64 9.32 -1.39
CA PRO A 105 17.54 8.34 -2.46
C PRO A 105 16.08 7.90 -2.65
N VAL A 106 15.76 7.55 -3.88
CA VAL A 106 14.49 6.93 -4.26
C VAL A 106 14.81 5.60 -4.92
N VAL A 107 14.22 4.53 -4.41
CA VAL A 107 14.49 3.14 -4.78
C VAL A 107 13.25 2.50 -5.37
N VAL A 108 13.46 1.71 -6.42
CA VAL A 108 12.46 0.88 -7.07
C VAL A 108 12.98 -0.55 -7.18
N ASP A 109 12.06 -1.50 -7.16
CA ASP A 109 12.37 -2.92 -7.41
C ASP A 109 12.85 -3.13 -8.85
N LEU A 110 13.60 -4.20 -9.07
CA LEU A 110 14.00 -4.60 -10.42
C LEU A 110 12.83 -5.25 -11.18
N LEU A 111 12.95 -5.28 -12.51
CA LEU A 111 11.98 -5.97 -13.36
C LEU A 111 12.20 -7.49 -13.31
N PRO A 112 11.16 -8.30 -13.59
CA PRO A 112 11.31 -9.73 -13.76
C PRO A 112 12.32 -10.08 -14.87
N GLY A 113 13.09 -11.14 -14.69
CA GLY A 113 14.05 -11.64 -15.69
C GLY A 113 15.46 -11.03 -15.62
N VAL A 114 15.78 -10.28 -14.57
CA VAL A 114 17.15 -9.79 -14.33
C VAL A 114 18.15 -10.95 -14.10
N PRO A 115 19.44 -10.80 -14.42
CA PRO A 115 20.46 -11.80 -14.18
C PRO A 115 20.54 -12.25 -12.71
N TYR A 116 20.89 -13.52 -12.47
CA TYR A 116 20.88 -14.13 -11.13
C TYR A 116 21.77 -13.40 -10.11
N ASN A 117 22.89 -12.82 -10.54
CA ASN A 117 23.80 -12.05 -9.68
C ASN A 117 23.21 -10.71 -9.20
N GLN A 118 22.13 -10.24 -9.82
CA GLN A 118 21.39 -9.04 -9.42
C GLN A 118 20.11 -9.37 -8.65
N GLN A 119 19.76 -10.66 -8.53
CA GLN A 119 18.58 -11.11 -7.81
C GLN A 119 18.86 -11.23 -6.31
N PHE A 120 17.82 -10.93 -5.53
CA PHE A 120 17.75 -11.14 -4.10
C PHE A 120 16.48 -11.93 -3.76
N SER A 121 16.41 -12.53 -2.58
CA SER A 121 15.23 -13.29 -2.15
C SER A 121 13.97 -12.42 -2.20
N ASN A 122 12.88 -12.92 -2.80
CA ASN A 122 11.60 -12.20 -2.95
C ASN A 122 11.68 -10.86 -3.71
N CYS A 123 12.72 -10.64 -4.52
CA CYS A 123 12.85 -9.45 -5.35
C CYS A 123 12.20 -9.60 -6.72
N CYS A 124 12.31 -8.50 -7.47
CA CYS A 124 12.33 -8.43 -8.91
C CYS A 124 10.97 -8.70 -9.54
N LYS A 125 9.93 -8.24 -8.86
CA LYS A 125 8.52 -8.33 -9.27
C LYS A 125 8.03 -6.99 -9.83
N ALA A 126 8.93 -6.13 -10.30
CA ALA A 126 8.63 -4.76 -10.71
C ALA A 126 7.86 -4.00 -9.62
N GLY A 127 8.16 -4.28 -8.35
CA GLY A 127 7.58 -3.60 -7.20
C GLY A 127 6.14 -4.02 -6.88
N VAL A 128 5.63 -5.06 -7.52
CA VAL A 128 4.31 -5.62 -7.21
C VAL A 128 4.40 -6.41 -5.91
N VAL A 129 3.50 -6.10 -4.97
CA VAL A 129 3.41 -6.75 -3.66
C VAL A 129 1.95 -7.01 -3.32
N SER A 130 1.58 -8.29 -3.26
CA SER A 130 0.20 -8.70 -2.97
C SER A 130 -0.21 -8.35 -1.54
N ALA A 131 -1.52 -8.26 -1.31
CA ALA A 131 -2.08 -8.22 0.02
C ALA A 131 -1.85 -9.57 0.72
N TRP A 132 -1.50 -9.54 2.01
CA TRP A 132 -1.36 -10.75 2.84
C TRP A 132 -2.62 -11.62 2.81
N GLY A 133 -3.79 -10.99 2.83
CA GLY A 133 -5.05 -11.74 2.83
C GLY A 133 -5.35 -12.47 1.52
N GLN A 134 -4.73 -12.06 0.40
CA GLN A 134 -4.86 -12.70 -0.92
C GLN A 134 -3.77 -13.75 -1.14
N ASP A 135 -2.51 -13.36 -0.99
CA ASP A 135 -1.36 -14.24 -1.22
C ASP A 135 -0.20 -13.87 -0.29
N PRO A 136 -0.07 -14.56 0.85
CA PRO A 136 1.02 -14.36 1.80
C PRO A 136 2.42 -14.60 1.23
N SER A 137 2.54 -15.43 0.18
CA SER A 137 3.84 -15.76 -0.41
C SER A 137 4.39 -14.61 -1.27
N SER A 138 3.50 -13.87 -1.93
CA SER A 138 3.88 -12.74 -2.78
C SER A 138 3.72 -11.36 -2.11
N SER A 139 3.31 -11.33 -0.83
CA SER A 139 3.17 -10.11 -0.01
C SER A 139 4.48 -9.59 0.60
N VAL A 140 5.63 -10.15 0.20
CA VAL A 140 6.96 -9.74 0.64
C VAL A 140 7.81 -9.33 -0.56
N SER A 141 8.54 -8.22 -0.42
CA SER A 141 9.57 -7.77 -1.37
C SER A 141 10.85 -7.49 -0.60
N ALA A 142 12.01 -7.88 -1.10
CA ALA A 142 13.26 -7.57 -0.40
C ALA A 142 14.41 -7.27 -1.35
N PHE A 143 15.36 -6.51 -0.85
CA PHE A 143 16.59 -6.15 -1.54
C PHE A 143 17.73 -5.98 -0.53
N GLN A 144 18.96 -6.03 -1.01
CA GLN A 144 20.15 -5.76 -0.21
C GLN A 144 20.75 -4.41 -0.60
N VAL A 145 21.25 -3.67 0.38
CA VAL A 145 21.91 -2.38 0.20
C VAL A 145 23.22 -2.34 0.99
N SER A 146 24.28 -1.88 0.33
CA SER A 146 25.56 -1.57 0.97
C SER A 146 25.65 -0.07 1.18
N VAL A 147 25.72 0.37 2.44
CA VAL A 147 25.71 1.78 2.84
C VAL A 147 27.11 2.18 3.29
N GLY A 148 27.61 3.28 2.73
CA GLY A 148 28.91 3.87 3.01
C GLY A 148 28.83 5.19 3.76
N VAL A 149 29.98 5.64 4.27
CA VAL A 149 30.13 6.84 5.10
C VAL A 149 29.11 6.87 6.25
N ALA A 150 28.83 5.69 6.79
CA ALA A 150 27.89 5.46 7.88
C ALA A 150 28.65 5.03 9.15
N GLY A 151 27.92 4.81 10.24
CA GLY A 151 28.51 4.20 11.44
C GLY A 151 28.85 2.73 11.19
N THR A 152 29.92 2.24 11.81
CA THR A 152 30.39 0.83 11.74
C THR A 152 30.06 0.06 13.02
N SER A 153 29.16 0.57 13.85
CA SER A 153 28.70 -0.08 15.08
C SER A 153 27.28 0.34 15.47
N ASN A 154 26.63 -0.46 16.31
CA ASN A 154 25.28 -0.19 16.84
C ASN A 154 25.14 1.18 17.52
N LYS A 155 26.23 1.76 18.02
CA LYS A 155 26.24 3.08 18.68
C LYS A 155 26.43 4.24 17.70
N THR A 156 27.12 4.00 16.58
CA THR A 156 27.53 5.06 15.64
C THR A 156 26.56 5.22 14.48
N VAL A 157 25.86 4.14 14.10
CA VAL A 157 24.81 4.17 13.07
C VAL A 157 23.69 5.10 13.51
N LYS A 158 23.26 5.97 12.58
CA LYS A 158 22.06 6.78 12.75
C LYS A 158 20.99 6.27 11.79
N LEU A 159 19.77 6.13 12.30
CA LEU A 159 18.67 5.62 11.51
C LEU A 159 18.27 6.68 10.46
N PRO A 160 17.89 6.25 9.25
CA PRO A 160 17.32 7.16 8.27
C PRO A 160 16.01 7.77 8.76
N MET A 161 15.67 8.92 8.19
CA MET A 161 14.49 9.71 8.55
C MET A 161 13.60 9.90 7.33
N ASN A 162 12.37 10.37 7.55
CA ASN A 162 11.46 10.81 6.48
C ASN A 162 11.27 9.75 5.38
N PHE A 163 10.86 8.54 5.78
CA PHE A 163 10.52 7.48 4.84
C PHE A 163 9.27 7.87 4.04
N THR A 164 9.31 7.63 2.73
CA THR A 164 8.19 7.83 1.82
C THR A 164 7.92 6.52 1.09
N LEU A 165 6.66 6.10 1.05
CA LEU A 165 6.24 4.93 0.29
C LEU A 165 5.15 5.36 -0.68
N LEU A 166 5.40 5.15 -1.96
CA LEU A 166 4.40 5.34 -3.00
C LEU A 166 4.04 3.97 -3.56
N GLY A 167 2.75 3.69 -3.71
CA GLY A 167 2.24 2.46 -4.30
C GLY A 167 1.12 2.80 -5.28
N PRO A 168 1.37 2.64 -6.59
CA PRO A 168 0.94 3.45 -7.74
C PRO A 168 0.49 4.91 -7.58
N GLY A 169 0.31 5.42 -6.38
CA GLY A 169 -0.17 6.76 -6.06
C GLY A 169 0.13 7.13 -4.62
N LEU A 170 -0.47 8.23 -4.19
CA LEU A 170 -0.41 8.71 -2.81
C LEU A 170 -1.30 7.83 -1.92
N GLY A 171 -1.05 7.83 -0.61
CA GLY A 171 -1.93 7.18 0.35
C GLY A 171 -1.23 6.57 1.56
N TYR A 172 0.06 6.24 1.44
CA TYR A 172 0.83 5.74 2.57
C TYR A 172 1.52 6.87 3.32
N THR A 173 1.43 6.81 4.64
CA THR A 173 2.20 7.65 5.56
C THR A 173 3.08 6.75 6.42
N CYS A 174 4.38 6.97 6.37
CA CYS A 174 5.35 6.18 7.13
C CYS A 174 5.74 6.88 8.42
N GLY A 175 5.80 6.11 9.51
CA GLY A 175 6.31 6.58 10.80
C GLY A 175 7.84 6.70 10.82
N PRO A 176 8.42 7.16 11.95
CA PRO A 176 9.86 7.14 12.15
C PRO A 176 10.40 5.71 12.27
N ALA A 177 11.66 5.51 11.91
CA ALA A 177 12.34 4.23 12.13
C ALA A 177 12.54 3.96 13.62
N LYS A 178 12.15 2.77 14.06
CA LYS A 178 12.25 2.32 15.46
C LYS A 178 13.13 1.10 15.57
N VAL A 179 14.15 1.16 16.42
CA VAL A 179 14.99 0.00 16.74
C VAL A 179 14.13 -1.07 17.41
N VAL A 180 14.27 -2.30 16.95
CA VAL A 180 13.58 -3.49 17.49
C VAL A 180 14.63 -4.56 17.82
N PRO A 181 14.27 -5.61 18.58
CA PRO A 181 15.17 -6.74 18.80
C PRO A 181 15.69 -7.29 17.46
N SER A 182 16.99 -7.60 17.41
CA SER A 182 17.61 -8.05 16.16
C SER A 182 16.97 -9.33 15.63
N THR A 183 16.71 -9.35 14.32
CA THR A 183 16.16 -10.52 13.64
C THR A 183 17.11 -11.72 13.77
N VAL A 184 16.57 -12.89 14.11
CA VAL A 184 17.26 -14.18 14.04
C VAL A 184 16.81 -14.91 12.79
N TYR A 185 17.76 -15.26 11.94
CA TYR A 185 17.57 -16.08 10.76
C TYR A 185 17.97 -17.51 11.05
N LEU A 186 17.12 -18.43 10.62
CA LEU A 186 17.44 -19.85 10.56
C LEU A 186 17.88 -20.18 9.13
N THR A 187 18.93 -20.97 9.04
CA THR A 187 19.30 -21.65 7.80
C THR A 187 18.19 -22.59 7.35
N ALA A 188 18.15 -22.90 6.05
CA ALA A 188 17.08 -23.74 5.47
C ALA A 188 17.05 -25.15 6.08
N ASP A 189 18.18 -25.67 6.54
CA ASP A 189 18.29 -26.94 7.27
C ASP A 189 18.03 -26.81 8.78
N HIS A 190 17.75 -25.60 9.28
CA HIS A 190 17.50 -25.23 10.67
C HIS A 190 18.63 -25.52 11.65
N ARG A 191 19.84 -25.84 11.17
CA ARG A 191 20.98 -26.21 12.02
C ARG A 191 21.77 -25.01 12.52
N ARG A 192 21.78 -23.91 11.78
CA ARG A 192 22.50 -22.68 12.12
C ARG A 192 21.54 -21.51 12.31
N LYS A 193 21.71 -20.80 13.43
CA LYS A 193 21.10 -19.50 13.72
C LYS A 193 22.11 -18.39 13.42
N THR A 194 21.70 -17.38 12.68
CA THR A 194 22.46 -16.16 12.46
C THR A 194 21.60 -14.98 12.87
N GLN A 195 22.19 -13.93 13.43
CA GLN A 195 21.44 -12.78 13.92
C GLN A 195 21.88 -11.52 13.18
N ALA A 196 20.93 -10.63 12.87
CA ALA A 196 21.25 -9.29 12.44
C ALA A 196 21.99 -8.53 13.57
N LEU A 197 22.97 -7.71 13.19
CA LEU A 197 23.74 -6.91 14.14
C LEU A 197 22.88 -5.80 14.74
N MET A 198 21.94 -5.28 13.94
CA MET A 198 20.96 -4.27 14.33
C MET A 198 19.72 -4.39 13.44
N THR A 199 18.53 -4.23 14.02
CA THR A 199 17.28 -4.22 13.26
C THR A 199 16.44 -3.01 13.63
N TRP A 200 15.83 -2.37 12.63
CA TRP A 200 14.78 -1.38 12.85
C TRP A 200 13.64 -1.55 11.87
N ASN A 201 12.45 -1.14 12.30
CA ASN A 201 11.23 -1.19 11.52
C ASN A 201 10.71 0.22 11.24
N VAL A 202 10.13 0.38 10.07
CA VAL A 202 9.32 1.52 9.67
C VAL A 202 7.95 0.99 9.31
N THR A 203 6.91 1.50 9.94
CA THR A 203 5.53 1.13 9.64
C THR A 203 4.88 2.22 8.81
N CYS A 204 4.32 1.84 7.67
CA CYS A 204 3.58 2.70 6.77
C CYS A 204 2.10 2.28 6.78
N THR A 205 1.22 3.24 7.04
CA THR A 205 -0.23 3.02 7.11
C THR A 205 -0.91 3.69 5.94
N TYR A 206 -1.97 3.08 5.44
CA TYR A 206 -2.71 3.61 4.30
C TYR A 206 -3.90 4.44 4.75
N SER A 207 -4.05 5.63 4.18
CA SER A 207 -5.20 6.50 4.37
C SER A 207 -5.93 6.70 3.06
N GLN A 208 -7.22 6.34 3.05
CA GLN A 208 -8.08 6.56 1.88
C GLN A 208 -8.21 8.06 1.54
N PHE A 209 -8.27 8.91 2.56
CA PHE A 209 -8.39 10.36 2.40
C PHE A 209 -7.13 10.99 1.78
N LEU A 210 -5.95 10.51 2.16
CA LEU A 210 -4.69 10.95 1.55
C LEU A 210 -4.53 10.41 0.13
N ALA A 211 -5.05 9.21 -0.13
CA ALA A 211 -4.90 8.57 -1.43
C ALA A 211 -5.69 9.24 -2.54
N ALA A 212 -6.93 9.65 -2.25
CA ALA A 212 -7.75 10.37 -3.19
C ALA A 212 -8.85 11.19 -2.49
N LYS A 213 -9.04 12.42 -2.95
CA LYS A 213 -10.17 13.26 -2.54
C LYS A 213 -11.53 12.66 -2.94
N ASN A 214 -11.58 12.02 -4.11
CA ASN A 214 -12.79 11.42 -4.66
C ASN A 214 -12.64 9.88 -4.71
N PRO A 215 -13.74 9.13 -4.55
CA PRO A 215 -13.70 7.68 -4.71
C PRO A 215 -13.25 7.28 -6.11
N LYS A 216 -12.66 6.09 -6.24
CA LYS A 216 -12.16 5.54 -7.51
C LYS A 216 -13.16 4.60 -8.20
N CYS A 217 -14.28 4.31 -7.54
CA CYS A 217 -15.35 3.48 -8.06
C CYS A 217 -16.72 4.02 -7.64
N CYS A 218 -17.75 3.60 -8.36
CA CYS A 218 -19.12 3.76 -7.93
C CYS A 218 -19.86 2.42 -7.96
N VAL A 219 -20.93 2.34 -7.16
CA VAL A 219 -21.79 1.17 -7.09
C VAL A 219 -23.13 1.50 -7.72
N SER A 220 -23.64 0.58 -8.52
CA SER A 220 -25.02 0.62 -9.05
C SER A 220 -25.74 -0.65 -8.61
N PHE A 221 -27.05 -0.55 -8.40
CA PHE A 221 -27.82 -1.63 -7.81
C PHE A 221 -29.06 -1.94 -8.64
N SER A 222 -29.42 -3.21 -8.70
CA SER A 222 -30.71 -3.66 -9.21
C SER A 222 -31.17 -4.91 -8.46
N SER A 223 -32.46 -5.20 -8.52
CA SER A 223 -33.04 -6.37 -7.85
C SER A 223 -34.05 -7.06 -8.74
N PHE A 224 -34.33 -8.33 -8.46
CA PHE A 224 -35.38 -9.07 -9.14
C PHE A 224 -36.76 -8.38 -9.06
N TYR A 225 -37.07 -7.74 -7.92
CA TYR A 225 -38.36 -7.08 -7.70
C TYR A 225 -38.48 -5.71 -8.40
N ASN A 226 -37.39 -5.17 -8.95
CA ASN A 226 -37.40 -3.87 -9.61
C ASN A 226 -36.56 -3.89 -10.89
N GLN A 227 -37.23 -3.69 -12.02
CA GLN A 227 -36.59 -3.63 -13.33
C GLN A 227 -35.72 -2.38 -13.52
N SER A 228 -35.92 -1.33 -12.72
CA SER A 228 -35.13 -0.11 -12.77
C SER A 228 -33.80 -0.27 -12.05
N ILE A 229 -32.71 0.07 -12.75
CA ILE A 229 -31.37 0.10 -12.18
C ILE A 229 -31.18 1.43 -11.46
N THR A 230 -30.82 1.40 -10.17
CA THR A 230 -30.31 2.57 -9.46
C THR A 230 -28.90 2.86 -9.97
N PRO A 231 -28.70 3.93 -10.77
CA PRO A 231 -27.41 4.21 -11.38
C PRO A 231 -26.45 4.85 -10.37
N CYS A 232 -25.17 4.93 -10.74
CA CYS A 232 -24.23 5.73 -9.98
C CYS A 232 -24.65 7.21 -9.99
N PRO A 233 -24.46 7.95 -8.88
CA PRO A 233 -24.70 9.39 -8.86
C PRO A 233 -23.86 10.12 -9.93
N LYS A 234 -24.40 11.21 -10.47
CA LYS A 234 -23.66 12.09 -11.37
C LYS A 234 -22.43 12.62 -10.65
N CYS A 235 -21.27 12.62 -11.32
CA CYS A 235 -19.99 13.05 -10.79
C CYS A 235 -19.52 12.33 -9.51
N ALA A 236 -19.92 11.07 -9.27
CA ALA A 236 -19.53 10.31 -8.08
C ALA A 236 -18.00 10.27 -7.83
N CYS A 237 -17.18 10.17 -8.89
CA CYS A 237 -15.71 10.15 -8.77
C CYS A 237 -15.05 11.51 -9.09
N GLY A 238 -15.86 12.57 -9.11
CA GLY A 238 -15.44 13.94 -9.43
C GLY A 238 -15.47 14.22 -10.93
N CYS A 239 -16.23 15.24 -11.31
CA CYS A 239 -16.20 15.76 -12.68
C CYS A 239 -15.05 16.76 -12.83
N GLN A 240 -14.25 16.58 -13.87
CA GLN A 240 -13.30 17.58 -14.36
C GLN A 240 -13.82 18.14 -15.70
N ASN A 241 -13.17 19.19 -16.23
CA ASN A 241 -13.54 19.81 -17.51
C ASN A 241 -13.68 18.75 -18.63
N LYS A 242 -14.59 19.00 -19.57
CA LYS A 242 -15.03 18.07 -20.65
C LYS A 242 -13.90 17.47 -21.51
N ASN A 243 -12.68 17.99 -21.43
CA ASN A 243 -11.54 17.55 -22.24
C ASN A 243 -10.76 16.35 -21.64
N ASN A 244 -11.11 15.88 -20.44
CA ASN A 244 -10.33 14.87 -19.71
C ASN A 244 -10.85 13.42 -19.85
N CYS A 245 -11.82 13.16 -20.72
CA CYS A 245 -12.32 11.81 -20.97
C CYS A 245 -12.49 11.54 -22.47
N VAL A 246 -12.52 10.27 -22.83
CA VAL A 246 -12.67 9.78 -24.20
C VAL A 246 -14.10 9.28 -24.39
N VAL A 247 -14.78 9.77 -25.43
CA VAL A 247 -16.11 9.26 -25.79
C VAL A 247 -16.00 7.82 -26.27
N SER A 248 -16.95 6.97 -25.85
CA SER A 248 -17.06 5.56 -26.27
C SER A 248 -16.97 5.46 -27.80
N ASP A 249 -16.27 4.44 -28.30
CA ASP A 249 -16.23 4.08 -29.73
C ASP A 249 -15.71 5.19 -30.67
N SER A 250 -15.03 6.19 -30.13
CA SER A 250 -14.36 7.22 -30.91
C SER A 250 -13.08 6.69 -31.56
N LYS A 251 -12.63 7.30 -32.66
CA LYS A 251 -11.33 6.99 -33.29
C LYS A 251 -10.16 7.09 -32.29
N GLN A 252 -10.31 7.92 -31.25
CA GLN A 252 -9.34 8.05 -30.17
C GLN A 252 -9.32 6.82 -29.25
N ALA A 253 -10.48 6.23 -28.93
CA ALA A 253 -10.59 5.03 -28.10
C ALA A 253 -9.88 3.80 -28.73
N HIS A 254 -9.79 3.74 -30.06
CA HIS A 254 -9.13 2.67 -30.80
C HIS A 254 -7.69 2.98 -31.23
N LYS A 255 -7.10 4.09 -30.77
CA LYS A 255 -5.74 4.46 -31.14
C LYS A 255 -4.73 3.45 -30.58
N LYS A 256 -3.85 2.91 -31.43
CA LYS A 256 -2.74 2.05 -31.00
C LYS A 256 -1.92 2.77 -29.92
N GLY A 257 -1.69 2.10 -28.79
CA GLY A 257 -0.97 2.65 -27.64
C GLY A 257 -1.82 3.43 -26.64
N ILE A 258 -3.15 3.50 -26.77
CA ILE A 258 -4.00 4.17 -25.75
C ILE A 258 -3.93 3.49 -24.37
N ASN A 259 -3.71 2.18 -24.36
CA ASN A 259 -3.62 1.37 -23.15
C ASN A 259 -2.24 1.43 -22.48
N THR A 260 -1.26 2.16 -23.04
CA THR A 260 0.06 2.27 -22.40
C THR A 260 -0.05 3.14 -21.15
N PRO A 261 0.32 2.63 -19.97
CA PRO A 261 0.42 3.44 -18.76
C PRO A 261 1.39 4.60 -18.97
N ARG A 262 1.07 5.77 -18.42
CA ARG A 262 1.99 6.91 -18.37
C ARG A 262 2.73 6.93 -17.05
N LYS A 263 3.91 7.57 -17.02
CA LYS A 263 4.74 7.76 -15.81
C LYS A 263 4.00 8.44 -14.65
N ASP A 264 2.97 9.23 -14.94
CA ASP A 264 2.16 9.95 -13.97
C ASP A 264 0.97 9.13 -13.43
N ASN A 265 0.76 7.88 -13.91
CA ASN A 265 -0.36 7.01 -13.59
C ASN A 265 -1.75 7.67 -13.72
N VAL A 266 -1.85 8.74 -14.53
CA VAL A 266 -3.10 9.46 -14.69
C VAL A 266 -4.07 8.59 -15.49
N PRO A 267 -5.26 8.27 -14.95
CA PRO A 267 -6.23 7.41 -15.61
C PRO A 267 -6.75 8.08 -16.88
N LEU A 268 -7.06 7.28 -17.90
CA LEU A 268 -7.72 7.74 -19.12
C LEU A 268 -9.13 7.17 -19.14
N LEU A 269 -10.10 8.02 -18.82
CA LEU A 269 -11.47 7.57 -18.56
C LEU A 269 -12.34 7.63 -19.80
N GLN A 270 -13.23 6.65 -19.94
CA GLN A 270 -14.40 6.77 -20.79
C GLN A 270 -15.36 7.82 -20.22
N CYS A 271 -15.90 8.69 -21.06
CA CYS A 271 -16.88 9.68 -20.63
C CYS A 271 -18.19 9.00 -20.18
N THR A 272 -18.53 9.16 -18.89
CA THR A 272 -19.80 8.72 -18.31
C THR A 272 -20.35 9.82 -17.40
N HIS A 273 -21.63 9.75 -17.01
CA HIS A 273 -22.20 10.75 -16.10
C HIS A 273 -21.59 10.71 -14.69
N HIS A 274 -21.04 9.56 -14.25
CA HIS A 274 -20.46 9.36 -12.93
C HIS A 274 -18.94 9.59 -12.88
N MET A 275 -18.27 9.58 -14.05
CA MET A 275 -16.82 9.83 -14.21
C MET A 275 -15.92 8.89 -13.37
N CYS A 276 -16.36 7.66 -13.13
CA CYS A 276 -15.61 6.69 -12.33
C CYS A 276 -14.77 5.74 -13.18
N PRO A 277 -13.49 5.49 -12.82
CA PRO A 277 -12.66 4.45 -13.44
C PRO A 277 -13.30 3.06 -13.42
N ILE A 278 -14.01 2.73 -12.35
CA ILE A 278 -14.64 1.41 -12.17
C ILE A 278 -16.10 1.62 -11.77
N ARG A 279 -16.99 0.79 -12.33
CA ARG A 279 -18.36 0.62 -11.82
C ARG A 279 -18.55 -0.82 -11.37
N VAL A 280 -19.04 -0.99 -10.15
CA VAL A 280 -19.47 -2.30 -9.64
C VAL A 280 -21.00 -2.33 -9.66
N HIS A 281 -21.57 -3.17 -10.52
CA HIS A 281 -23.00 -3.38 -10.58
C HIS A 281 -23.38 -4.62 -9.76
N TRP A 282 -24.25 -4.43 -8.77
CA TRP A 282 -24.78 -5.49 -7.92
C TRP A 282 -26.23 -5.75 -8.31
N HIS A 283 -26.49 -6.97 -8.79
CA HIS A 283 -27.83 -7.41 -9.15
C HIS A 283 -28.28 -8.56 -8.24
N VAL A 284 -29.27 -8.32 -7.37
CA VAL A 284 -29.88 -9.38 -6.56
C VAL A 284 -30.81 -10.20 -7.43
N LYS A 285 -30.39 -11.43 -7.78
CA LYS A 285 -31.17 -12.37 -8.62
C LYS A 285 -32.26 -13.06 -7.83
N LEU A 286 -31.96 -13.52 -6.62
CA LEU A 286 -32.84 -14.32 -5.78
C LEU A 286 -32.63 -13.93 -4.31
N ASN A 287 -33.72 -13.92 -3.55
CA ASN A 287 -33.72 -13.65 -2.12
C ASN A 287 -34.66 -14.65 -1.42
N TYR A 288 -34.16 -15.86 -1.15
CA TYR A 288 -34.87 -16.90 -0.40
C TYR A 288 -34.59 -16.77 1.09
N LYS A 289 -35.39 -17.45 1.92
CA LYS A 289 -35.21 -17.47 3.38
C LYS A 289 -33.80 -17.93 3.80
N ASP A 290 -33.28 -18.95 3.12
CA ASP A 290 -32.02 -19.60 3.52
C ASP A 290 -30.79 -19.06 2.77
N TYR A 291 -30.98 -18.46 1.60
CA TYR A 291 -29.88 -17.92 0.80
C TYR A 291 -30.31 -16.82 -0.16
N TRP A 292 -29.35 -15.98 -0.54
CA TRP A 292 -29.49 -14.98 -1.59
C TRP A 292 -28.50 -15.29 -2.72
N ARG A 293 -28.85 -14.91 -3.95
CA ARG A 293 -27.96 -15.00 -5.11
C ARG A 293 -27.80 -13.62 -5.70
N VAL A 294 -26.55 -13.16 -5.79
CA VAL A 294 -26.20 -11.90 -6.46
C VAL A 294 -25.34 -12.18 -7.68
N LYS A 295 -25.57 -11.42 -8.74
CA LYS A 295 -24.66 -11.30 -9.88
C LYS A 295 -23.94 -9.98 -9.75
N ILE A 296 -22.61 -10.03 -9.65
CA ILE A 296 -21.76 -8.85 -9.61
C ILE A 296 -21.14 -8.69 -11.00
N ALA A 297 -21.22 -7.48 -11.56
CA ALA A 297 -20.55 -7.12 -12.80
C ALA A 297 -19.63 -5.93 -12.56
N VAL A 298 -18.33 -6.11 -12.79
CA VAL A 298 -17.33 -5.05 -12.67
C VAL A 298 -17.03 -4.53 -14.06
N THR A 299 -17.27 -3.25 -14.32
CA THR A 299 -16.97 -2.59 -15.59
C THR A 299 -15.78 -1.66 -15.40
N ASN A 300 -14.73 -1.86 -16.22
CA ASN A 300 -13.57 -0.99 -16.27
C ASN A 300 -13.77 0.10 -17.34
N PHE A 301 -13.71 1.36 -16.92
CA PHE A 301 -13.79 2.55 -17.78
C PHE A 301 -12.44 3.25 -17.94
N ASN A 302 -11.36 2.70 -17.38
CA ASN A 302 -10.02 3.24 -17.49
C ASN A 302 -9.24 2.51 -18.59
N TYR A 303 -9.04 3.16 -19.73
CA TYR A 303 -8.33 2.58 -20.87
C TYR A 303 -6.84 2.30 -20.57
N ARG A 304 -6.22 3.08 -19.68
CA ARG A 304 -4.78 2.95 -19.38
C ARG A 304 -4.44 1.86 -18.36
N MET A 305 -5.45 1.23 -17.75
CA MET A 305 -5.22 0.28 -16.67
C MET A 305 -6.03 -0.98 -16.89
N ASN A 306 -5.33 -2.11 -16.85
CA ASN A 306 -5.96 -3.41 -16.85
C ASN A 306 -5.92 -4.00 -15.44
N TYR A 307 -7.08 -4.33 -14.89
CA TYR A 307 -7.22 -4.92 -13.56
C TYR A 307 -7.27 -6.44 -13.70
N THR A 308 -6.10 -7.07 -13.81
CA THR A 308 -5.96 -8.53 -13.97
C THR A 308 -6.19 -9.28 -12.65
N GLN A 309 -5.72 -8.70 -11.55
CA GLN A 309 -5.97 -9.17 -10.19
C GLN A 309 -6.82 -8.13 -9.47
N TRP A 310 -7.95 -8.56 -8.92
CA TRP A 310 -8.86 -7.69 -8.18
C TRP A 310 -9.44 -8.42 -6.99
N THR A 311 -9.83 -7.66 -5.98
CA THR A 311 -10.58 -8.15 -4.83
C THR A 311 -11.70 -7.17 -4.55
N LEU A 312 -12.87 -7.71 -4.26
CA LEU A 312 -14.04 -6.95 -3.89
C LEU A 312 -14.25 -7.09 -2.40
N VAL A 313 -14.14 -5.97 -1.69
CA VAL A 313 -14.49 -5.88 -0.28
C VAL A 313 -15.89 -5.29 -0.19
N ALA A 314 -16.77 -5.97 0.54
CA ALA A 314 -18.13 -5.52 0.77
C ALA A 314 -18.43 -5.57 2.26
N GLN A 315 -18.97 -4.48 2.79
CA GLN A 315 -19.48 -4.41 4.15
C GLN A 315 -20.99 -4.28 4.08
N HIS A 316 -21.71 -5.21 4.70
CA HIS A 316 -23.17 -5.17 4.78
C HIS A 316 -23.63 -5.96 6.01
N PRO A 317 -24.64 -5.49 6.78
CA PRO A 317 -25.06 -6.16 8.02
C PRO A 317 -25.44 -7.63 7.84
N ASN A 318 -26.10 -7.98 6.72
CA ASN A 318 -26.48 -9.37 6.42
C ASN A 318 -25.30 -10.28 5.98
N LEU A 319 -24.07 -9.75 5.89
CA LEU A 319 -22.87 -10.52 5.55
C LEU A 319 -22.06 -10.94 6.79
N ASN A 320 -22.56 -10.67 7.99
CA ASN A 320 -21.85 -10.97 9.24
C ASN A 320 -21.77 -12.47 9.57
N ALA A 321 -22.67 -13.29 9.02
CA ALA A 321 -22.78 -14.73 9.33
C ALA A 321 -22.93 -15.57 8.04
N ILE A 322 -22.01 -15.38 7.09
CA ILE A 322 -21.99 -16.17 5.86
C ILE A 322 -21.41 -17.55 6.15
N THR A 323 -22.19 -18.59 5.89
CA THR A 323 -21.77 -19.99 6.04
C THR A 323 -21.08 -20.52 4.78
N GLN A 324 -21.58 -20.15 3.60
CA GLN A 324 -21.09 -20.65 2.33
C GLN A 324 -21.13 -19.56 1.26
N VAL A 325 -20.08 -19.52 0.44
CA VAL A 325 -19.96 -18.68 -0.75
C VAL A 325 -19.59 -19.57 -1.92
N PHE A 326 -20.20 -19.30 -3.06
CA PHE A 326 -19.95 -20.06 -4.28
C PHE A 326 -19.40 -19.15 -5.37
N SER A 327 -18.58 -19.70 -6.27
CA SER A 327 -18.01 -19.06 -7.47
C SER A 327 -16.80 -18.14 -7.26
N PHE A 328 -16.38 -17.85 -6.02
CA PHE A 328 -15.18 -17.07 -5.74
C PHE A 328 -14.59 -17.41 -4.37
N ASP A 329 -13.29 -17.16 -4.22
CA ASP A 329 -12.61 -17.27 -2.93
C ASP A 329 -13.14 -16.21 -1.97
N TYR A 330 -13.52 -16.64 -0.78
CA TYR A 330 -14.10 -15.78 0.25
C TYR A 330 -13.25 -15.82 1.51
N LYS A 331 -13.00 -14.64 2.06
CA LYS A 331 -12.36 -14.48 3.37
C LYS A 331 -13.14 -13.45 4.18
N PRO A 332 -13.68 -13.80 5.35
CA PRO A 332 -14.30 -12.84 6.24
C PRO A 332 -13.24 -11.85 6.75
N LEU A 333 -13.59 -10.56 6.77
CA LEU A 333 -12.81 -9.54 7.46
C LEU A 333 -13.55 -9.21 8.74
N VAL A 334 -12.88 -9.39 9.88
CA VAL A 334 -13.40 -9.03 11.20
C VAL A 334 -12.53 -7.85 11.67
N PRO A 335 -12.96 -6.59 11.41
CA PRO A 335 -12.09 -5.42 11.60
C PRO A 335 -11.69 -5.20 13.06
N TYR A 336 -12.54 -5.66 13.98
CA TYR A 336 -12.28 -5.65 15.40
C TYR A 336 -12.31 -7.09 15.86
N GLU A 337 -11.16 -7.68 16.21
CA GLU A 337 -11.15 -8.84 17.09
C GLU A 337 -12.13 -8.53 18.23
N ALA A 338 -13.08 -9.42 18.42
CA ALA A 338 -14.32 -9.08 19.07
C ALA A 338 -14.05 -8.43 20.44
N ILE A 339 -14.35 -7.13 20.56
CA ILE A 339 -14.47 -6.39 21.84
C ILE A 339 -15.47 -7.09 22.79
N SER A 340 -16.16 -8.14 22.31
CA SER A 340 -17.04 -9.01 23.08
C SER A 340 -16.38 -9.92 24.14
N GLU A 341 -15.05 -10.07 24.19
CA GLU A 341 -14.41 -10.76 25.33
C GLU A 341 -14.19 -9.84 26.53
N PHE A 342 -13.93 -8.54 26.31
CA PHE A 342 -13.73 -7.60 27.41
C PHE A 342 -15.05 -7.18 28.08
N LEU A 343 -16.14 -7.09 27.31
CA LEU A 343 -17.46 -6.72 27.83
C LEU A 343 -18.25 -7.89 28.46
N ARG A 344 -17.88 -9.15 28.20
CA ARG A 344 -18.50 -10.31 28.88
C ARG A 344 -17.93 -10.56 30.28
N ASN A 345 -16.69 -10.17 30.55
CA ASN A 345 -16.05 -10.36 31.85
C ASN A 345 -16.28 -9.22 32.86
N HIS A 346 -17.04 -8.18 32.51
CA HIS A 346 -17.36 -7.06 33.42
C HIS A 346 -18.87 -6.86 33.66
N SER A 347 -19.70 -7.82 33.24
CA SER A 347 -21.14 -7.87 33.59
C SER A 347 -21.46 -8.95 34.63
N SER A 348 -20.44 -9.48 35.32
CA SER A 348 -20.59 -10.40 36.44
C SER A 348 -19.59 -10.04 37.54
N LEU A 349 -19.89 -8.95 38.24
CA LEU A 349 -19.53 -8.70 39.64
C LEU A 349 -20.52 -7.68 40.22
#